data_AF-A0A534L5J9-F1
#
_entry.id   AF-A0A534L5J9-F1
#
_cell.length_a   1.000
_cell.length_b   1.000
_cell.length_c   1.000
_cell.angle_alpha   90.00
_cell.angle_beta   90.00
_cell.angle_gamma   90.00
#
_symmetry.space_group_name_H-M   'P 1'
#
loop_
_entity.id
_entity.type
_entity.pdbx_description
1 polymer ?
#
loop_
_entity_poly.entity_id
_entity_poly.type
_entity_poly.pdbx_seq_one_letter_code
_entity_poly.pdbx_strand_id
1 'polypeptide(L)'
;MTPVGFVSGFLIQTILGLLAGALTGLSPGLHVNNVAALVLATQAAWTSFVAALVPDLASEPETMGLLLSCFLLATAGSHAVFDFIPAVFLGAPTEDTALATLPGHRLLLVGQGAKAVALAARGALLGTAFAVVALVPLRFLLADPVRLADQFRPWTPAFLVLVLAAVLASESRGRKRVRRLVRAVWVQALAAGLGIAVLRGPSLVDPDAVLFPLFSGLFGIPSLLLGLRARPGSIPYQRVEPLRAVSREDMRSALRGTIAGASVSWLPGLSGGAAATLASVGTRRN
;
A
#
# COMPACT_ATOMS: atom_id res chain seq x y z
N MET A 1 -8.42 -11.14 -31.73
CA MET A 1 -8.75 -9.91 -30.98
C MET A 1 -8.89 -8.74 -31.94
N THR A 2 -9.97 -7.95 -31.85
CA THR A 2 -10.07 -6.69 -32.59
C THR A 2 -9.33 -5.59 -31.81
N PRO A 3 -8.57 -4.69 -32.46
CA PRO A 3 -7.91 -3.56 -31.78
C PRO A 3 -8.90 -2.70 -30.98
N VAL A 4 -10.13 -2.57 -31.50
CA VAL A 4 -11.21 -1.81 -30.86
C VAL A 4 -11.68 -2.46 -29.57
N GLY A 5 -11.89 -3.78 -29.56
CA GLY A 5 -12.28 -4.52 -28.34
C GLY A 5 -11.21 -4.44 -27.25
N PHE A 6 -9.94 -4.48 -27.64
CA PHE A 6 -8.84 -4.34 -26.68
C PHE A 6 -8.82 -2.95 -26.04
N VAL A 7 -8.88 -1.90 -26.86
CA VAL A 7 -8.88 -0.51 -26.38
C VAL A 7 -10.10 -0.23 -25.50
N SER A 8 -11.28 -0.73 -25.88
CA SER A 8 -12.49 -0.56 -25.06
C SER A 8 -12.36 -1.29 -23.71
N GLY A 9 -11.90 -2.55 -23.71
CA GLY A 9 -11.65 -3.30 -22.48
C GLY A 9 -10.64 -2.61 -21.56
N PHE A 10 -9.54 -2.12 -22.12
CA PHE A 10 -8.53 -1.36 -21.38
C PHE A 10 -9.12 -0.11 -20.72
N LEU A 11 -9.89 0.69 -21.46
CA LEU A 11 -10.52 1.92 -20.94
C LEU A 11 -11.54 1.60 -19.86
N ILE A 12 -12.41 0.61 -20.08
CA ILE A 12 -13.43 0.18 -19.12
C ILE A 12 -12.76 -0.27 -17.81
N GLN A 13 -11.78 -1.17 -17.87
CA GLN A 13 -11.09 -1.66 -16.67
C GLN A 13 -10.32 -0.56 -15.95
N THR A 14 -9.73 0.37 -16.69
CA THR A 14 -9.07 1.53 -16.09
C THR A 14 -10.06 2.40 -15.33
N ILE A 15 -11.21 2.72 -15.92
CA ILE A 15 -12.26 3.54 -15.27
C ILE A 15 -12.83 2.81 -14.04
N LEU A 16 -13.15 1.52 -14.16
CA LEU A 16 -13.63 0.71 -13.03
C LEU A 16 -12.60 0.68 -11.90
N GLY A 17 -11.31 0.53 -12.23
CA GLY A 17 -10.22 0.59 -11.27
C GLY A 17 -10.13 1.95 -10.59
N LEU A 18 -10.20 3.05 -11.35
CA LEU A 18 -10.19 4.40 -10.78
C LEU A 18 -11.35 4.61 -9.78
N LEU A 19 -12.55 4.13 -10.11
CA LEU A 19 -13.73 4.20 -9.23
C LEU A 19 -13.56 3.34 -7.98
N ALA A 20 -13.11 2.09 -8.13
CA ALA A 20 -12.83 1.20 -7.00
C ALA A 20 -11.75 1.79 -6.07
N GLY A 21 -10.70 2.38 -6.65
CA GLY A 21 -9.65 3.06 -5.90
C GLY A 21 -10.16 4.29 -5.16
N ALA A 22 -11.05 5.08 -5.76
CA ALA A 22 -11.65 6.24 -5.11
C ALA A 22 -12.56 5.83 -3.94
N LEU A 23 -13.41 4.82 -4.14
CA LEU A 23 -14.28 4.28 -3.10
C LEU A 23 -13.47 3.74 -1.92
N THR A 24 -12.46 2.91 -2.21
CA THR A 24 -11.63 2.33 -1.15
C THR A 24 -10.71 3.34 -0.49
N GLY A 25 -10.19 4.33 -1.22
CA GLY A 25 -9.36 5.39 -0.67
C GLY A 25 -10.17 6.37 0.20
N LEU A 26 -11.43 6.64 -0.13
CA LEU A 26 -12.27 7.48 0.73
C LEU A 26 -12.86 6.73 1.95
N SER A 27 -12.79 5.40 1.95
CA SER A 27 -13.33 4.55 3.01
C SER A 27 -12.27 4.25 4.07
N PRO A 28 -12.37 4.79 5.29
CA PRO A 28 -11.37 4.55 6.33
C PRO A 28 -11.21 3.06 6.63
N GLY A 29 -9.97 2.58 6.70
CA GLY A 29 -9.65 1.20 7.06
C GLY A 29 -9.74 0.18 5.92
N LEU A 30 -10.16 0.59 4.71
CA LEU A 30 -9.97 -0.20 3.50
C LEU A 30 -8.62 0.15 2.86
N HIS A 31 -7.93 -0.85 2.34
CA HIS A 31 -6.65 -0.69 1.65
C HIS A 31 -6.72 -1.32 0.26
N VAL A 32 -5.93 -0.84 -0.70
CA VAL A 32 -5.86 -1.42 -2.05
C VAL A 32 -5.60 -2.93 -2.06
N ASN A 33 -4.79 -3.42 -1.11
CA ASN A 33 -4.49 -4.85 -0.99
C ASN A 33 -5.74 -5.69 -0.69
N ASN A 34 -6.74 -5.13 -0.01
CA ASN A 34 -8.01 -5.82 0.24
C ASN A 34 -8.80 -5.99 -1.07
N VAL A 35 -8.75 -4.99 -1.96
CA VAL A 35 -9.38 -5.08 -3.29
C VAL A 35 -8.68 -6.13 -4.14
N ALA A 36 -7.34 -6.13 -4.15
CA ALA A 36 -6.57 -7.14 -4.87
C ALA A 36 -6.89 -8.55 -4.38
N ALA A 37 -6.89 -8.76 -3.06
CA ALA A 37 -7.23 -10.04 -2.47
C ALA A 37 -8.69 -10.47 -2.76
N LEU A 38 -9.66 -9.54 -2.72
CA LEU A 38 -11.05 -9.83 -3.08
C LEU A 38 -11.18 -10.25 -4.54
N VAL A 39 -10.57 -9.51 -5.46
CA VAL A 39 -10.66 -9.80 -6.90
C VAL A 39 -9.94 -11.10 -7.25
N LEU A 40 -8.81 -11.42 -6.61
CA LEU A 40 -8.14 -12.71 -6.78
C LEU A 40 -8.97 -13.86 -6.21
N ALA A 41 -9.53 -13.72 -5.01
CA ALA A 41 -10.42 -14.74 -4.43
C ALA A 41 -11.72 -14.93 -5.24
N THR A 42 -12.16 -13.91 -5.98
CA THR A 42 -13.34 -13.94 -6.84
C THR A 42 -12.99 -13.90 -8.32
N GLN A 43 -11.79 -14.39 -8.70
CA GLN A 43 -11.27 -14.24 -10.05
C GLN A 43 -12.22 -14.80 -11.12
N ALA A 44 -12.86 -15.94 -10.87
CA ALA A 44 -13.82 -16.54 -11.80
C ALA A 44 -15.08 -15.65 -12.03
N ALA A 45 -15.55 -14.96 -11.00
CA ALA A 45 -16.65 -14.02 -11.12
C ALA A 45 -16.21 -12.75 -11.87
N TRP A 46 -15.01 -12.25 -11.57
CA TRP A 46 -14.42 -11.11 -12.25
C TRP A 46 -14.21 -11.40 -13.75
N THR A 47 -13.65 -12.56 -14.12
CA THR A 47 -13.45 -12.93 -15.53
C THR A 47 -14.77 -13.05 -16.28
N SER A 48 -15.80 -13.64 -15.65
CA SER A 48 -17.15 -13.75 -16.22
C SER A 48 -17.78 -12.37 -16.45
N PHE A 49 -17.60 -11.44 -15.51
CA PHE A 49 -18.07 -10.06 -15.64
C PHE A 49 -17.37 -9.32 -16.80
N VAL A 50 -16.05 -9.45 -16.92
CA VAL A 50 -15.29 -8.84 -18.02
C VAL A 50 -15.69 -9.44 -19.36
N ALA A 51 -15.87 -10.77 -19.44
CA ALA A 51 -16.32 -11.46 -20.63
C ALA A 51 -17.71 -10.99 -21.09
N ALA A 52 -18.61 -10.66 -20.16
CA ALA A 52 -19.93 -10.11 -20.49
C ALA A 52 -19.84 -8.67 -21.06
N LEU A 53 -18.92 -7.86 -20.56
CA LEU A 53 -18.72 -6.48 -21.03
C LEU A 53 -18.01 -6.40 -22.37
N VAL A 54 -17.04 -7.29 -22.60
CA VAL A 54 -16.22 -7.31 -23.82
C VAL A 54 -16.07 -8.76 -24.31
N PRO A 55 -17.10 -9.31 -25.01
CA PRO A 55 -17.13 -10.71 -25.41
C PRO A 55 -15.94 -11.14 -26.28
N ASP A 56 -15.49 -10.24 -27.16
CA ASP A 56 -14.35 -10.44 -28.08
C ASP A 56 -13.02 -10.73 -27.36
N LEU A 57 -12.93 -10.48 -26.05
CA LEU A 57 -11.71 -10.62 -25.25
C LEU A 57 -11.76 -11.81 -24.27
N ALA A 58 -12.90 -12.51 -24.18
CA ALA A 58 -13.11 -13.58 -23.21
C ALA A 58 -12.28 -14.84 -23.48
N SER A 59 -11.83 -15.06 -24.72
CA SER A 59 -11.18 -16.30 -25.14
C SER A 59 -9.67 -16.35 -24.90
N GLU A 60 -9.03 -15.24 -24.52
CA GLU A 60 -7.56 -15.13 -24.42
C GLU A 60 -7.11 -14.93 -22.96
N PRO A 61 -6.58 -15.96 -22.28
CA PRO A 61 -6.17 -15.87 -20.86
C PRO A 61 -5.15 -14.77 -20.58
N GLU A 62 -4.20 -14.55 -21.48
CA GLU A 62 -3.15 -13.52 -21.33
C GLU A 62 -3.75 -12.11 -21.33
N THR A 63 -4.72 -11.87 -22.20
CA THR A 63 -5.43 -10.59 -22.27
C THR A 63 -6.22 -10.33 -21.00
N MET A 64 -6.89 -11.36 -20.48
CA MET A 64 -7.64 -11.28 -19.25
C MET A 64 -6.75 -10.92 -18.06
N GLY A 65 -5.54 -11.50 -17.99
CA GLY A 65 -4.52 -11.14 -17.01
C GLY A 65 -4.02 -9.70 -17.16
N LEU A 66 -3.85 -9.21 -18.38
CA LEU A 66 -3.48 -7.82 -18.64
C LEU A 66 -4.57 -6.85 -18.19
N LEU A 67 -5.83 -7.14 -18.53
CA LEU A 67 -6.99 -6.34 -18.13
C LEU A 67 -7.14 -6.29 -16.60
N LEU A 68 -6.89 -7.41 -15.92
CA LEU A 68 -6.86 -7.47 -14.45
C LEU A 68 -5.75 -6.59 -13.91
N SER A 69 -4.57 -6.65 -14.51
CA SER A 69 -3.42 -5.82 -14.12
C SER A 69 -3.73 -4.33 -14.32
N CYS A 70 -4.42 -3.95 -15.41
CA CYS A 70 -4.88 -2.58 -15.63
C CYS A 70 -5.86 -2.12 -14.55
N PHE A 71 -6.86 -2.95 -14.22
CA PHE A 71 -7.82 -2.67 -13.15
C PHE A 71 -7.11 -2.47 -11.81
N LEU A 72 -6.22 -3.40 -11.42
CA LEU A 72 -5.50 -3.34 -10.14
C LEU A 72 -4.55 -2.14 -10.07
N LEU A 73 -3.83 -1.83 -11.15
CA LEU A 73 -2.92 -0.69 -11.21
C LEU A 73 -3.68 0.64 -11.12
N ALA A 74 -4.81 0.78 -11.84
CA ALA A 74 -5.67 1.95 -11.77
C ALA A 74 -6.28 2.11 -10.37
N THR A 75 -6.73 1.00 -9.76
CA THR A 75 -7.21 0.97 -8.37
C THR A 75 -6.13 1.45 -7.40
N ALA A 76 -4.91 0.93 -7.51
CA ALA A 76 -3.80 1.30 -6.65
C ALA A 76 -3.41 2.77 -6.79
N GLY A 77 -3.32 3.29 -8.02
CA GLY A 77 -3.02 4.69 -8.28
C GLY A 77 -4.09 5.63 -7.72
N SER A 78 -5.37 5.32 -7.96
CA SER A 78 -6.49 6.12 -7.44
C SER A 78 -6.57 6.06 -5.92
N HIS A 79 -6.52 4.86 -5.33
CA HIS A 79 -6.52 4.65 -3.89
C HIS A 79 -5.41 5.44 -3.19
N ALA A 80 -4.18 5.39 -3.72
CA ALA A 80 -3.03 6.11 -3.16
C ALA A 80 -3.24 7.63 -3.11
N VAL A 81 -4.04 8.21 -4.01
CA VAL A 81 -4.36 9.65 -3.96
C VAL A 81 -5.49 9.93 -2.98
N PHE A 82 -6.57 9.15 -3.03
CA PHE A 82 -7.77 9.40 -2.23
C PHE A 82 -7.62 9.06 -0.74
N ASP A 83 -6.81 8.04 -0.38
CA ASP A 83 -6.57 7.62 1.01
C ASP A 83 -5.93 8.71 1.89
N PHE A 84 -5.25 9.68 1.28
CA PHE A 84 -4.72 10.82 2.02
C PHE A 84 -5.81 11.70 2.64
N ILE A 85 -7.01 11.74 2.08
CA ILE A 85 -8.11 12.56 2.60
C ILE A 85 -8.55 12.03 3.98
N PRO A 86 -9.04 10.78 4.12
CA PRO A 86 -9.40 10.26 5.43
C PRO A 86 -8.18 10.12 6.35
N ALA A 87 -6.98 9.79 5.85
CA ALA A 87 -5.79 9.71 6.70
C ALA A 87 -5.42 11.03 7.37
N VAL A 88 -5.58 12.16 6.67
CA VAL A 88 -5.34 13.50 7.22
C VAL A 88 -6.50 13.95 8.11
N PHE A 89 -7.75 13.75 7.70
CA PHE A 89 -8.91 14.38 8.36
C PHE A 89 -9.64 13.49 9.38
N LEU A 90 -9.70 12.17 9.18
CA LEU A 90 -10.48 11.23 10.01
C LEU A 90 -9.64 10.50 11.07
N GLY A 91 -8.43 10.98 11.33
CA GLY A 91 -7.54 10.50 12.39
C GLY A 91 -6.91 11.63 13.19
N ALA A 92 -7.59 12.79 13.27
CA ALA A 92 -7.08 14.02 13.88
C ALA A 92 -6.61 13.75 15.33
N PRO A 93 -5.29 13.85 15.59
CA PRO A 93 -4.74 13.60 16.92
C PRO A 93 -5.16 14.69 17.90
N THR A 94 -5.36 14.33 19.17
CA THR A 94 -5.59 15.30 20.25
C THR A 94 -4.31 16.09 20.54
N GLU A 95 -4.44 17.29 21.10
CA GLU A 95 -3.32 18.21 21.41
C GLU A 95 -2.17 17.50 22.18
N ASP A 96 -2.51 16.60 23.10
CA ASP A 96 -1.55 15.82 23.89
C ASP A 96 -0.68 14.87 23.07
N THR A 97 -1.16 14.46 21.90
CA THR A 97 -0.46 13.53 21.00
C THR A 97 0.27 14.25 19.86
N ALA A 98 0.07 15.57 19.71
CA ALA A 98 0.55 16.41 18.60
C ALA A 98 2.06 16.27 18.30
N LEU A 99 2.90 16.11 19.34
CA LEU A 99 4.35 15.99 19.18
C LEU A 99 4.80 14.69 18.50
N ALA A 100 4.02 13.61 18.62
CA ALA A 100 4.29 12.30 18.03
C ALA A 100 3.61 12.09 16.65
N THR A 101 2.94 13.13 16.13
CA THR A 101 2.08 12.99 14.96
C THR A 101 2.84 12.97 13.63
N LEU A 102 2.23 12.29 12.66
CA LEU A 102 2.70 12.25 11.28
C LEU A 102 2.67 13.68 10.66
N PRO A 103 3.54 13.98 9.69
CA PRO A 103 3.63 15.31 9.09
C PRO A 103 2.28 15.89 8.61
N GLY A 104 1.40 15.05 8.06
CA GLY A 104 0.06 15.48 7.61
C GLY A 104 -0.83 15.98 8.74
N HIS A 105 -0.78 15.36 9.92
CA HIS A 105 -1.53 15.80 11.09
C HIS A 105 -0.96 17.08 11.70
N ARG A 106 0.37 17.28 11.64
CA ARG A 106 0.97 18.57 12.04
C ARG A 106 0.44 19.72 11.18
N LEU A 107 0.30 19.50 9.88
CA LEU A 107 -0.30 20.47 8.96
C LEU A 107 -1.80 20.66 9.22
N LEU A 108 -2.54 19.58 9.51
CA LEU A 108 -3.96 19.68 9.88
C LEU A 108 -4.17 20.58 11.10
N LEU A 109 -3.38 20.41 12.16
CA LEU A 109 -3.50 21.14 13.43
C LEU A 109 -3.21 22.65 13.29
N VAL A 110 -2.41 23.06 12.30
CA VAL A 110 -2.17 24.49 11.99
C VAL A 110 -3.11 25.05 10.92
N GLY A 111 -4.17 24.31 10.56
CA GLY A 111 -5.17 24.73 9.58
C GLY A 111 -4.74 24.56 8.12
N GLN A 112 -3.74 23.73 7.83
CA GLN A 112 -3.19 23.45 6.51
C GLN A 112 -3.42 22.00 6.03
N GLY A 113 -4.46 21.33 6.51
CA GLY A 113 -4.82 19.96 6.12
C GLY A 113 -5.08 19.80 4.62
N ALA A 114 -5.76 20.76 3.99
CA ALA A 114 -5.98 20.76 2.54
C ALA A 114 -4.63 20.80 1.77
N LYS A 115 -3.66 21.58 2.26
CA LYS A 115 -2.31 21.63 1.70
C LYS A 115 -1.55 20.33 1.90
N ALA A 116 -1.74 19.64 3.04
CA ALA A 116 -1.15 18.34 3.30
C ALA A 116 -1.63 17.30 2.28
N VAL A 117 -2.95 17.21 2.05
CA VAL A 117 -3.54 16.34 1.03
C VAL A 117 -3.02 16.69 -0.36
N ALA A 118 -2.98 17.98 -0.71
CA ALA A 118 -2.53 18.41 -2.03
C ALA A 118 -1.02 18.13 -2.27
N LEU A 119 -0.17 18.26 -1.26
CA LEU A 119 1.25 17.86 -1.32
C LEU A 119 1.40 16.35 -1.47
N ALA A 120 0.59 15.57 -0.74
CA ALA A 120 0.62 14.11 -0.83
C ALA A 120 0.16 13.61 -2.21
N ALA A 121 -0.92 14.17 -2.76
CA ALA A 121 -1.40 13.92 -4.12
C ALA A 121 -0.35 14.29 -5.18
N ARG A 122 0.33 15.43 -5.02
CA ARG A 122 1.47 15.79 -5.87
C ARG A 122 2.60 14.76 -5.78
N GLY A 123 2.94 14.32 -4.57
CA GLY A 123 3.94 13.28 -4.33
C GLY A 123 3.58 11.97 -5.03
N ALA A 124 2.31 11.55 -4.94
CA ALA A 124 1.79 10.37 -5.63
C ALA A 124 1.92 10.52 -7.15
N LEU A 125 1.50 11.65 -7.73
CA LEU A 125 1.62 11.91 -9.17
C LEU A 125 3.08 11.88 -9.66
N LEU A 126 3.98 12.58 -8.98
CA LEU A 126 5.41 12.57 -9.31
C LEU A 126 6.01 11.17 -9.14
N GLY A 127 5.63 10.48 -8.07
CA GLY A 127 6.07 9.12 -7.77
C GLY A 127 5.64 8.12 -8.84
N THR A 128 4.39 8.21 -9.30
CA THR A 128 3.86 7.43 -10.42
C THR A 128 4.57 7.76 -11.72
N ALA A 129 4.81 9.03 -12.03
CA ALA A 129 5.56 9.42 -13.22
C ALA A 129 6.97 8.81 -13.23
N PHE A 130 7.67 8.87 -12.09
CA PHE A 130 8.96 8.19 -11.93
C PHE A 130 8.86 6.67 -12.01
N ALA A 131 7.81 6.07 -11.45
CA ALA A 131 7.59 4.62 -11.52
C ALA A 131 7.38 4.15 -12.97
N VAL A 132 6.63 4.93 -13.78
CA VAL A 132 6.45 4.65 -15.21
C VAL A 132 7.78 4.67 -15.95
N VAL A 133 8.61 5.69 -15.70
CA VAL A 133 9.97 5.77 -16.30
C VAL A 133 10.86 4.62 -15.82
N ALA A 134 10.76 4.25 -14.54
CA ALA A 134 11.55 3.18 -13.93
C ALA A 134 11.05 1.77 -14.28
N LEU A 135 9.85 1.62 -14.85
CA LEU A 135 9.21 0.32 -15.08
C LEU A 135 10.05 -0.59 -15.97
N VAL A 136 10.47 -0.07 -17.14
CA VAL A 136 11.27 -0.82 -18.12
C VAL A 136 12.65 -1.21 -17.58
N PRO A 137 13.46 -0.28 -17.02
CA PRO A 137 14.76 -0.67 -16.48
C PRO A 137 14.62 -1.63 -15.28
N LEU A 138 13.61 -1.45 -14.43
CA LEU A 138 13.36 -2.34 -13.31
C LEU A 138 12.92 -3.74 -13.77
N ARG A 139 12.12 -3.84 -14.83
CA ARG A 139 11.78 -5.12 -15.48
C ARG A 139 13.03 -5.85 -15.93
N PHE A 140 13.94 -5.18 -16.66
CA PHE A 140 15.16 -5.81 -17.16
C PHE A 140 16.12 -6.24 -16.04
N LEU A 141 16.10 -5.52 -14.92
CA LEU A 141 16.91 -5.85 -13.75
C LEU A 141 16.32 -7.03 -12.97
N LEU A 142 15.02 -7.01 -12.66
CA LEU A 142 14.37 -8.00 -11.80
C LEU A 142 14.04 -9.30 -12.54
N ALA A 143 13.63 -9.20 -13.81
CA ALA A 143 13.31 -10.32 -14.69
C ALA A 143 14.36 -10.42 -15.82
N ASP A 144 14.02 -10.99 -16.97
CA ASP A 144 14.95 -11.11 -18.09
C ASP A 144 15.42 -9.72 -18.57
N PRO A 145 16.74 -9.53 -18.81
CA PRO A 145 17.79 -10.55 -18.86
C PRO A 145 18.55 -10.80 -17.55
N VAL A 146 18.55 -9.88 -16.57
CA VAL A 146 19.44 -9.98 -15.39
C VAL A 146 18.91 -10.99 -14.37
N ARG A 147 17.58 -11.13 -14.25
CA ARG A 147 16.89 -12.07 -13.38
C ARG A 147 17.28 -11.93 -11.90
N LEU A 148 17.46 -10.70 -11.43
CA LEU A 148 17.89 -10.44 -10.04
C LEU A 148 16.91 -11.02 -9.01
N ALA A 149 15.60 -11.01 -9.31
CA ALA A 149 14.59 -11.59 -8.41
C ALA A 149 14.78 -13.10 -8.24
N ASP A 150 15.09 -13.82 -9.33
CA ASP A 150 15.37 -15.27 -9.29
C ASP A 150 16.66 -15.57 -8.53
N GLN A 151 17.70 -14.75 -8.73
CA GLN A 151 18.97 -14.88 -8.00
C GLN A 151 18.81 -14.61 -6.50
N PHE A 152 17.91 -13.70 -6.12
CA PHE A 152 17.60 -13.40 -4.73
C PHE A 152 16.69 -14.45 -4.08
N ARG A 153 15.86 -15.15 -4.85
CA ARG A 153 14.84 -16.08 -4.33
C ARG A 153 15.38 -17.09 -3.30
N PRO A 154 16.55 -17.76 -3.49
CA PRO A 154 17.14 -18.66 -2.49
C PRO A 154 17.51 -17.99 -1.16
N TRP A 155 17.80 -16.69 -1.18
CA TRP A 155 18.19 -15.90 0.00
C TRP A 155 16.99 -15.34 0.77
N THR A 156 15.78 -15.47 0.23
CA THR A 156 14.54 -14.98 0.86
C THR A 156 14.40 -15.40 2.33
N PRO A 157 14.62 -16.68 2.73
CA PRO A 157 14.48 -17.07 4.12
C PRO A 157 15.48 -16.38 5.04
N ALA A 158 16.74 -16.29 4.62
CA ALA A 158 17.80 -15.60 5.38
C ALA A 158 17.50 -14.11 5.52
N PHE A 159 17.00 -13.48 4.44
CA PHE A 159 16.57 -12.09 4.46
C PHE A 159 15.40 -11.86 5.43
N LEU A 160 14.39 -12.73 5.44
CA LEU A 160 13.27 -12.63 6.38
C LEU A 160 13.71 -12.80 7.83
N VAL A 161 14.66 -13.71 8.11
CA VAL A 161 15.28 -13.85 9.43
C VAL A 161 16.01 -12.57 9.83
N LEU A 162 16.76 -11.96 8.90
CA LEU A 162 17.43 -10.69 9.14
C LEU A 162 16.43 -9.56 9.44
N VAL A 163 15.36 -9.45 8.67
CA VAL A 163 14.30 -8.45 8.90
C VAL A 163 13.65 -8.67 10.28
N LEU A 164 13.32 -9.92 10.62
CA LEU A 164 12.76 -10.26 11.92
C LEU A 164 13.73 -9.91 13.07
N ALA A 165 15.01 -10.24 12.92
CA ALA A 165 16.05 -9.89 13.89
C ALA A 165 16.19 -8.37 14.04
N ALA A 166 16.14 -7.61 12.94
CA ALA A 166 16.19 -6.15 12.96
C ALA A 166 14.98 -5.54 13.68
N VAL A 167 13.77 -6.06 13.45
CA VAL A 167 12.55 -5.66 14.16
C VAL A 167 12.70 -5.92 15.66
N LEU A 168 13.13 -7.11 16.06
CA LEU A 168 13.36 -7.45 17.48
C LEU A 168 14.47 -6.60 18.12
N ALA A 169 15.55 -6.34 17.38
CA ALA A 169 16.64 -5.49 17.83
C ALA A 169 16.19 -4.03 18.03
N SER A 170 15.26 -3.54 17.21
CA SER A 170 14.70 -2.19 17.35
C SER A 170 13.96 -2.00 18.68
N GLU A 171 13.32 -3.05 19.19
CA GLU A 171 12.60 -3.07 20.47
C GLU A 171 13.51 -3.21 21.69
N SER A 172 14.78 -3.56 21.49
CA SER A 172 15.75 -3.80 22.57
C SER A 172 16.30 -2.52 23.22
N ARG A 173 15.91 -1.33 22.74
CA ARG A 173 16.40 -0.03 23.23
C ARG A 173 15.54 0.53 24.37
N GLY A 174 16.19 1.01 25.43
CA GLY A 174 15.59 1.79 26.52
C GLY A 174 15.25 1.02 27.81
N ARG A 175 14.74 1.75 28.82
CA ARG A 175 14.53 1.25 30.22
C ARG A 175 13.55 0.08 30.39
N LYS A 176 12.82 -0.33 29.34
CA LYS A 176 11.83 -1.43 29.39
C LYS A 176 12.08 -2.51 28.32
N ARG A 177 13.35 -2.68 27.91
CA ARG A 177 13.76 -3.56 26.80
C ARG A 177 13.22 -4.99 26.90
N VAL A 178 13.32 -5.63 28.09
CA VAL A 178 12.94 -7.04 28.25
C VAL A 178 11.45 -7.21 28.00
N ARG A 179 10.61 -6.36 28.57
CA ARG A 179 9.17 -6.42 28.38
C ARG A 179 8.75 -6.15 26.93
N ARG A 180 9.41 -5.21 26.25
CA ARG A 180 9.14 -4.91 24.83
C ARG A 180 9.54 -6.08 23.94
N LEU A 181 10.74 -6.62 24.15
CA LEU A 181 11.25 -7.77 23.42
C LEU A 181 10.34 -8.99 23.61
N VAL A 182 9.95 -9.31 24.85
CA VAL A 182 9.02 -10.41 25.14
C VAL A 182 7.71 -10.22 24.39
N ARG A 183 7.10 -9.03 24.44
CA ARG A 183 5.87 -8.73 23.68
C ARG A 183 6.07 -8.87 22.17
N ALA A 184 7.19 -8.38 21.64
CA ALA A 184 7.49 -8.49 20.21
C ALA A 184 7.62 -9.95 19.78
N VAL A 185 8.38 -10.76 20.53
CA VAL A 185 8.51 -12.21 20.28
C VAL A 185 7.15 -12.90 20.36
N TRP A 186 6.32 -12.59 21.36
CA TRP A 186 4.96 -13.15 21.47
C TRP A 186 4.09 -12.82 20.26
N VAL A 187 4.09 -11.56 19.80
CA VAL A 187 3.32 -11.15 18.61
C VAL A 187 3.82 -11.88 17.36
N GLN A 188 5.14 -12.00 17.19
CA GLN A 188 5.72 -12.73 16.06
C GLN A 188 5.41 -14.23 16.11
N ALA A 189 5.42 -14.84 17.29
CA ALA A 189 5.05 -16.24 17.48
C ALA A 189 3.56 -16.48 17.15
N LEU A 190 2.66 -15.57 17.58
CA LEU A 190 1.25 -15.63 17.22
C LEU A 190 1.03 -15.49 15.71
N ALA A 191 1.73 -14.53 15.08
CA ALA A 191 1.66 -14.34 13.63
C ALA A 191 2.19 -15.57 12.86
N ALA A 192 3.30 -16.15 13.31
CA ALA A 192 3.85 -17.38 12.74
C ALA A 192 2.90 -18.58 12.92
N GLY A 193 2.33 -18.74 14.11
CA GLY A 193 1.35 -19.80 14.40
C GLY A 193 0.09 -19.68 13.54
N LEU A 194 -0.42 -18.46 13.36
CA LEU A 194 -1.55 -18.17 12.48
C LEU A 194 -1.22 -18.48 11.01
N GLY A 195 -0.04 -18.08 10.54
CA GLY A 195 0.43 -18.40 9.19
C GLY A 195 0.55 -19.91 8.94
N ILE A 196 1.10 -20.66 9.91
CA ILE A 196 1.17 -22.12 9.84
C ILE A 196 -0.24 -22.73 9.83
N ALA A 197 -1.14 -22.25 10.69
CA ALA A 197 -2.50 -22.76 10.76
C ALA A 197 -3.30 -22.53 9.46
N VAL A 198 -3.08 -21.41 8.77
CA VAL A 198 -3.77 -21.09 7.51
C VAL A 198 -3.15 -21.83 6.33
N LEU A 199 -1.81 -21.86 6.23
CA LEU A 199 -1.12 -22.42 5.07
C LEU A 199 -0.90 -23.93 5.15
N ARG A 200 -0.95 -24.52 6.35
CA ARG A 200 -0.73 -25.96 6.59
C ARG A 200 -1.87 -26.63 7.37
N GLY A 201 -2.94 -25.90 7.67
CA GLY A 201 -4.11 -26.42 8.38
C GLY A 201 -5.01 -27.29 7.49
N PRO A 202 -6.10 -27.83 8.06
CA PRO A 202 -7.04 -28.67 7.32
C PRO A 202 -7.64 -27.93 6.11
N SER A 203 -7.62 -28.57 4.95
CA SER A 203 -7.96 -28.00 3.64
C SER A 203 -9.47 -27.89 3.38
N LEU A 204 -10.25 -27.41 4.35
CA LEU A 204 -11.71 -27.24 4.15
C LEU A 204 -12.02 -26.18 3.09
N VAL A 205 -11.10 -25.23 2.87
CA VAL A 205 -11.18 -24.17 1.88
C VAL A 205 -9.80 -23.95 1.28
N ASP A 206 -9.73 -23.55 0.01
CA ASP A 206 -8.49 -23.13 -0.63
C ASP A 206 -7.79 -22.05 0.22
N PRO A 207 -6.50 -22.21 0.58
CA PRO A 207 -5.76 -21.22 1.36
C PRO A 207 -5.90 -19.79 0.81
N ASP A 208 -5.95 -19.62 -0.51
CA ASP A 208 -6.06 -18.31 -1.15
C ASP A 208 -7.40 -17.62 -0.84
N ALA A 209 -8.47 -18.40 -0.67
CA ALA A 209 -9.78 -17.89 -0.25
C ALA A 209 -9.82 -17.50 1.24
N VAL A 210 -8.95 -18.08 2.08
CA VAL A 210 -8.84 -17.75 3.52
C VAL A 210 -8.02 -16.48 3.75
N LEU A 211 -7.09 -16.14 2.84
CA LEU A 211 -6.23 -14.97 2.98
C LEU A 211 -7.00 -13.64 2.98
N PHE A 212 -8.05 -13.51 2.18
CA PHE A 212 -8.84 -12.26 2.13
C PHE A 212 -9.54 -11.95 3.47
N PRO A 213 -10.37 -12.84 4.06
CA PRO A 213 -10.95 -12.62 5.39
C PRO A 213 -9.90 -12.41 6.48
N LEU A 214 -8.79 -13.15 6.41
CA LEU A 214 -7.69 -13.06 7.38
C LEU A 214 -7.03 -11.67 7.37
N PHE A 215 -6.57 -11.20 6.21
CA PHE A 215 -5.94 -9.89 6.09
C PHE A 215 -6.91 -8.75 6.36
N SER A 216 -8.16 -8.87 5.90
CA SER A 216 -9.21 -7.88 6.23
C SER A 216 -9.43 -7.80 7.74
N GLY A 217 -9.44 -8.93 8.45
CA GLY A 217 -9.55 -8.98 9.90
C GLY A 217 -8.33 -8.39 10.61
N LEU A 218 -7.12 -8.80 10.22
CA LEU A 218 -5.87 -8.38 10.86
C LEU A 218 -5.52 -6.90 10.62
N PHE A 219 -5.92 -6.30 9.48
CA PHE A 219 -5.65 -4.90 9.17
C PHE A 219 -6.84 -3.98 9.48
N GLY A 220 -8.08 -4.43 9.24
CA GLY A 220 -9.28 -3.63 9.43
C GLY A 220 -9.69 -3.50 10.90
N ILE A 221 -9.82 -4.63 11.62
CA ILE A 221 -10.37 -4.65 12.99
C ILE A 221 -9.51 -3.82 13.97
N PRO A 222 -8.16 -3.93 14.00
CA PRO A 222 -7.36 -3.13 14.92
C PRO A 222 -7.54 -1.62 14.70
N SER A 223 -7.61 -1.20 13.44
CA SER A 223 -7.81 0.20 13.06
C SER A 223 -9.18 0.71 13.55
N LEU A 224 -10.23 -0.08 13.37
CA LEU A 224 -11.57 0.24 13.87
C LEU A 224 -11.62 0.28 15.40
N LEU A 225 -11.01 -0.69 16.09
CA LEU A 225 -10.96 -0.73 17.55
C LEU A 225 -10.19 0.45 18.14
N LEU A 226 -9.07 0.85 17.51
CA LEU A 226 -8.33 2.03 17.90
C LEU A 226 -9.15 3.31 17.65
N GLY A 227 -9.85 3.40 16.51
CA GLY A 227 -10.74 4.51 16.21
C GLY A 227 -11.88 4.65 17.22
N LEU A 228 -12.51 3.54 17.62
CA LEU A 228 -13.57 3.53 18.65
C LEU A 228 -13.08 3.98 20.03
N ARG A 229 -11.80 3.74 20.34
CA ARG A 229 -11.19 4.13 21.63
C ARG A 229 -10.60 5.54 21.60
N ALA A 230 -10.35 6.08 20.41
CA ALA A 230 -9.79 7.40 20.26
C ALA A 230 -10.83 8.46 20.66
N ARG A 231 -10.40 9.48 21.39
CA ARG A 231 -11.24 10.66 21.61
C ARG A 231 -11.26 11.46 20.31
N PRO A 232 -12.42 11.94 19.84
CA PRO A 232 -12.47 12.81 18.68
C PRO A 232 -11.62 14.06 18.94
N GLY A 233 -10.61 14.28 18.10
CA GLY A 233 -9.91 15.56 18.05
C GLY A 233 -10.82 16.64 17.47
N SER A 234 -10.54 17.91 17.78
CA SER A 234 -11.16 19.03 17.06
C SER A 234 -10.37 19.31 15.80
N ILE A 235 -11.06 19.45 14.67
CA ILE A 235 -10.44 19.89 13.41
C ILE A 235 -10.52 21.43 13.40
N PRO A 236 -9.39 22.14 13.42
CA PRO A 236 -9.40 23.61 13.37
C PRO A 236 -9.84 24.08 11.98
N TYR A 237 -10.18 25.36 11.86
CA TYR A 237 -10.52 25.95 10.56
C TYR A 237 -9.38 25.74 9.53
N GLN A 238 -9.75 25.27 8.34
CA GLN A 238 -8.81 24.90 7.29
C GLN A 238 -8.73 25.97 6.21
N ARG A 239 -7.50 26.39 5.90
CA ARG A 239 -7.21 27.36 4.85
C ARG A 239 -6.94 26.62 3.55
N VAL A 240 -7.53 27.10 2.47
CA VAL A 240 -7.25 26.63 1.11
C VAL A 240 -6.28 27.62 0.48
N GLU A 241 -5.00 27.27 0.50
CA GLU A 241 -3.94 28.05 -0.14
C GLU A 241 -3.46 27.34 -1.40
N PRO A 242 -3.15 28.08 -2.48
CA PRO A 242 -2.56 27.48 -3.66
C PRO A 242 -1.20 26.85 -3.31
N LEU A 243 -0.94 25.69 -3.90
CA LEU A 243 0.36 25.06 -3.76
C LEU A 243 1.43 25.88 -4.48
N ARG A 244 2.61 26.02 -3.86
CA ARG A 244 3.82 26.51 -4.55
C ARG A 244 4.11 25.69 -5.81
N ALA A 245 4.83 26.28 -6.76
CA ALA A 245 5.33 25.55 -7.93
C ALA A 245 6.17 24.33 -7.52
N VAL A 246 6.21 23.30 -8.38
CA VAL A 246 7.02 22.09 -8.16
C VAL A 246 8.49 22.49 -8.08
N SER A 247 9.15 22.08 -7.00
CA SER A 247 10.57 22.38 -6.77
C SER A 247 11.46 21.18 -7.02
N ARG A 248 12.77 21.44 -7.15
CA ARG A 248 13.78 20.36 -7.23
C ARG A 248 13.77 19.45 -6.00
N GLU A 249 13.39 19.97 -4.83
CA GLU A 249 13.30 19.19 -3.60
C GLU A 249 12.11 18.23 -3.62
N ASP A 250 10.97 18.65 -4.17
CA ASP A 250 9.81 17.77 -4.37
C ASP A 250 10.18 16.63 -5.31
N MET A 251 10.88 16.95 -6.40
CA MET A 251 11.34 15.99 -7.39
C MET A 251 12.31 14.96 -6.78
N ARG A 252 13.30 15.41 -5.99
CA ARG A 252 14.23 14.53 -5.29
C ARG A 252 13.54 13.65 -4.26
N SER A 253 12.56 14.20 -3.53
CA SER A 253 11.81 13.47 -2.51
C SER A 253 10.92 12.41 -3.15
N ALA A 254 10.23 12.76 -4.24
CA ALA A 254 9.44 11.81 -5.02
C ALA A 254 10.31 10.69 -5.61
N LEU A 255 11.47 11.00 -6.18
CA LEU A 255 12.39 9.99 -6.69
C LEU A 255 12.87 9.02 -5.60
N ARG A 256 13.26 9.53 -4.42
CA ARG A 256 13.64 8.70 -3.26
C ARG A 256 12.48 7.82 -2.81
N GLY A 257 11.28 8.38 -2.76
CA GLY A 257 10.05 7.66 -2.45
C GLY A 257 9.78 6.53 -3.45
N THR A 258 9.90 6.80 -4.75
CA THR A 258 9.73 5.79 -5.80
C THR A 258 10.75 4.66 -5.68
N ILE A 259 12.03 4.96 -5.45
CA ILE A 259 13.07 3.94 -5.29
C ILE A 259 12.83 3.08 -4.04
N ALA A 260 12.47 3.72 -2.92
CA ALA A 260 12.14 3.01 -1.69
C ALA A 260 10.89 2.14 -1.86
N GLY A 261 9.86 2.67 -2.52
CA GLY A 261 8.65 1.94 -2.88
C GLY A 261 8.94 0.73 -3.75
N ALA A 262 9.69 0.93 -4.84
CA ALA A 262 10.10 -0.14 -5.75
C ALA A 262 10.88 -1.24 -5.02
N SER A 263 11.77 -0.89 -4.09
CA SER A 263 12.52 -1.87 -3.29
C SER A 263 11.60 -2.74 -2.43
N VAL A 264 10.60 -2.14 -1.79
CA VAL A 264 9.64 -2.87 -0.95
C VAL A 264 8.63 -3.67 -1.77
N SER A 265 8.41 -3.35 -3.05
CA SER A 265 7.50 -4.09 -3.92
C SER A 265 7.97 -5.50 -4.27
N TRP A 266 9.27 -5.80 -4.26
CA TRP A 266 9.80 -7.14 -4.57
C TRP A 266 10.57 -7.79 -3.41
N LEU A 267 11.01 -7.02 -2.41
CA LEU A 267 11.64 -7.56 -1.21
C LEU A 267 10.59 -8.02 -0.18
N PRO A 268 10.56 -9.31 0.18
CA PRO A 268 9.53 -9.85 1.06
C PRO A 268 9.69 -9.38 2.51
N GLY A 269 8.57 -9.15 3.19
CA GLY A 269 8.56 -8.79 4.61
C GLY A 269 8.84 -7.30 4.91
N LEU A 270 9.06 -6.46 3.89
CA LEU A 270 9.11 -5.01 4.05
C LEU A 270 7.72 -4.38 3.84
N SER A 271 7.43 -3.29 4.54
CA SER A 271 6.15 -2.57 4.44
C SER A 271 6.33 -1.16 3.90
N GLY A 272 5.25 -0.56 3.39
CA GLY A 272 5.27 0.84 2.92
C GLY A 272 5.73 1.84 3.99
N GLY A 273 5.44 1.57 5.27
CA GLY A 273 5.95 2.39 6.37
C GLY A 273 7.47 2.30 6.54
N ALA A 274 8.05 1.10 6.35
CA ALA A 274 9.50 0.92 6.33
C ALA A 274 10.14 1.64 5.12
N ALA A 275 9.50 1.59 3.95
CA ALA A 275 9.93 2.34 2.77
C ALA A 275 9.92 3.86 3.02
N ALA A 276 8.84 4.39 3.58
CA ALA A 276 8.69 5.82 3.84
C ALA A 276 9.71 6.32 4.87
N THR A 277 9.98 5.52 5.92
CA THR A 277 11.01 5.85 6.91
C THR A 277 12.39 5.88 6.27
N LEU A 278 12.76 4.86 5.48
CA LEU A 278 14.03 4.84 4.73
C LEU A 278 14.17 6.02 3.77
N ALA A 279 13.12 6.35 3.02
CA ALA A 279 13.11 7.49 2.09
C ALA A 279 13.27 8.85 2.80
N SER A 280 12.87 8.93 4.07
CA SER A 280 13.00 10.13 4.92
C SER A 280 14.36 10.27 5.62
N VAL A 281 15.21 9.24 5.58
CA VAL A 281 16.56 9.31 6.15
C VAL A 281 17.39 10.29 5.33
N GLY A 282 17.89 11.35 5.97
CA GLY A 282 18.68 12.40 5.32
C GLY A 282 17.90 13.57 4.72
N THR A 283 16.57 13.62 4.85
CA THR A 283 15.76 14.83 4.56
C THR A 283 15.37 15.61 5.81
N ARG A 284 15.56 15.05 7.00
CA ARG A 284 15.46 15.77 8.28
C ARG A 284 16.58 16.81 8.36
N ARG A 285 16.31 18.01 7.83
CA ARG A 285 17.01 19.21 8.28
C ARG A 285 16.47 19.56 9.67
N ASN A 286 17.39 19.79 10.61
CA ASN A 286 17.10 20.43 11.88
C ASN A 286 16.39 21.77 11.64
#